data_AF-A0A085FK23-F1
#
_entry.id   AF-A0A085FK23-F1
#
_cell.length_a   1.000
_cell.length_b   1.000
_cell.length_c   1.000
_cell.angle_alpha   90.00
_cell.angle_beta   90.00
_cell.angle_gamma   90.00
#
_symmetry.space_group_name_H-M   'P 1'
#
loop_
_entity.id
_entity.type
_entity.pdbx_description
1 polymer ?
#
loop_
_entity_poly.entity_id
_entity_poly.type
_entity_poly.pdbx_seq_one_letter_code
_entity_poly.pdbx_strand_id
1 'polypeptide(L)'
;MSLQKLARELDETARQTASMLEGITEALDLLAANDLKNHPAIKQAMQMIVTALQGQDRIEQRCHNMALAVRQFALLPPTAPDSVYDEIWESLTLDELRVPALSGIAAHQSHGDAELF
;
A
#
# COMPACT_ATOMS: atom_id res chain seq x y z
N MET A 1 -24.09 -3.09 -1.80
CA MET A 1 -23.10 -3.77 -0.92
C MET A 1 -23.07 -3.02 0.40
N SER A 2 -23.13 -3.67 1.57
CA SER A 2 -23.06 -2.95 2.84
C SER A 2 -21.64 -2.44 3.09
N LEU A 3 -21.51 -1.32 3.84
CA LEU A 3 -20.21 -0.78 4.24
C LEU A 3 -19.37 -1.83 5.00
N GLN A 4 -20.01 -2.62 5.87
CA GLN A 4 -19.37 -3.74 6.56
C GLN A 4 -18.80 -4.81 5.61
N LYS A 5 -19.50 -5.09 4.49
CA LYS A 5 -18.98 -6.01 3.47
C LYS A 5 -17.82 -5.38 2.71
N LEU A 6 -17.92 -4.11 2.33
CA LEU A 6 -16.84 -3.38 1.66
C LEU A 6 -15.55 -3.37 2.52
N ALA A 7 -15.66 -3.09 3.82
CA ALA A 7 -14.52 -3.12 4.72
C ALA A 7 -13.82 -4.49 4.75
N ARG A 8 -14.57 -5.59 4.70
CA ARG A 8 -14.00 -6.95 4.64
C ARG A 8 -13.27 -7.23 3.33
N GLU A 9 -13.80 -6.76 2.20
CA GLU A 9 -13.13 -6.91 0.90
C GLU A 9 -11.83 -6.09 0.85
N LEU A 10 -11.80 -4.92 1.48
CA LEU A 10 -10.59 -4.10 1.62
C LEU A 10 -9.54 -4.80 2.50
N ASP A 11 -9.94 -5.38 3.64
CA ASP A 11 -9.05 -6.19 4.48
C ASP A 11 -8.50 -7.41 3.73
N GLU A 12 -9.35 -8.08 2.94
CA GLU A 12 -8.95 -9.22 2.11
C GLU A 12 -7.90 -8.81 1.07
N THR A 13 -8.16 -7.71 0.37
CA THR A 13 -7.23 -7.16 -0.64
C THR A 13 -5.89 -6.81 -0.01
N ALA A 14 -5.90 -6.18 1.17
CA ALA A 14 -4.68 -5.85 1.90
C ALA A 14 -3.91 -7.12 2.29
N ARG A 15 -4.60 -8.15 2.78
CA ARG A 15 -3.97 -9.42 3.17
C ARG A 15 -3.36 -10.17 1.98
N GLN A 16 -4.08 -10.25 0.86
CA GLN A 16 -3.57 -10.88 -0.36
C GLN A 16 -2.35 -10.12 -0.89
N THR A 17 -2.40 -8.79 -0.81
CA THR A 17 -1.27 -7.92 -1.13
C THR A 17 -0.07 -8.22 -0.24
N ALA A 18 -0.24 -8.34 1.07
CA ALA A 18 0.84 -8.72 1.98
C ALA A 18 1.44 -10.11 1.65
N SER A 19 0.61 -11.10 1.33
CA SER A 19 1.10 -12.47 1.04
C SER A 19 1.99 -12.57 -0.21
N MET A 20 1.86 -11.63 -1.16
CA MET A 20 2.74 -11.59 -2.33
C MET A 20 4.17 -11.18 -1.98
N LEU A 21 4.39 -10.52 -0.83
CA LEU A 21 5.71 -10.05 -0.40
C LEU A 21 6.68 -11.19 -0.07
N GLU A 22 6.20 -12.27 0.54
CA GLU A 22 7.06 -13.37 1.00
C GLU A 22 7.80 -14.02 -0.18
N GLY A 23 7.07 -14.42 -1.23
CA GLY A 23 7.67 -15.06 -2.40
C GLY A 23 8.60 -14.13 -3.20
N ILE A 24 8.28 -12.82 -3.26
CA ILE A 24 9.15 -11.84 -3.93
C ILE A 24 10.44 -11.61 -3.13
N THR A 25 10.34 -11.56 -1.79
CA THR A 25 11.51 -11.38 -0.91
C THR A 25 12.45 -12.59 -1.03
N GLU A 26 11.91 -13.81 -1.01
CA GLU A 26 12.69 -15.03 -1.22
C GLU A 26 13.38 -15.05 -2.60
N ALA A 27 12.66 -14.64 -3.66
CA ALA A 27 13.24 -14.53 -5.00
C ALA A 27 14.38 -13.49 -5.07
N LEU A 28 14.23 -12.34 -4.39
CA LEU A 28 15.28 -11.32 -4.31
C LEU A 28 16.52 -11.83 -3.57
N ASP A 29 16.35 -12.58 -2.49
CA ASP A 29 17.45 -13.17 -1.74
C ASP A 29 18.22 -14.19 -2.59
N LEU A 30 17.51 -15.03 -3.36
CA LEU A 30 18.12 -15.96 -4.30
C LEU A 30 18.91 -15.24 -5.40
N LEU A 31 18.40 -14.12 -5.92
CA LEU A 31 19.10 -13.31 -6.92
C LEU A 31 20.34 -12.61 -6.31
N ALA A 32 20.26 -12.21 -5.04
CA ALA A 32 21.35 -11.55 -4.32
C ALA A 32 22.48 -12.52 -3.92
N ALA A 33 22.16 -13.79 -3.66
CA ALA A 33 23.12 -14.81 -3.20
C ALA A 33 24.02 -15.36 -4.32
N ASN A 34 23.60 -15.26 -5.58
CA ASN A 34 24.32 -15.82 -6.72
C ASN A 34 25.38 -14.86 -7.31
N ASP A 35 26.40 -15.40 -7.99
CA ASP A 35 27.41 -14.62 -8.74
C ASP A 35 26.80 -13.72 -9.82
N LEU A 36 25.54 -13.99 -10.17
CA LEU A 36 24.67 -13.19 -11.02
C LEU A 36 24.37 -11.78 -10.47
N LYS A 37 24.56 -11.52 -9.16
CA LYS A 37 24.33 -10.20 -8.56
C LYS A 37 25.15 -9.08 -9.19
N ASN A 38 26.27 -9.40 -9.84
CA ASN A 38 27.11 -8.42 -10.52
C ASN A 38 26.66 -8.13 -11.97
N HIS A 39 25.74 -8.93 -12.51
CA HIS A 39 25.22 -8.70 -13.84
C HIS A 39 24.34 -7.43 -13.87
N PRO A 40 24.65 -6.43 -14.72
CA PRO A 40 23.94 -5.14 -14.73
C PRO A 40 22.43 -5.26 -14.90
N ALA A 41 21.97 -6.15 -15.79
CA ALA A 41 20.53 -6.36 -16.01
C ALA A 41 19.81 -6.95 -14.77
N ILE A 42 20.52 -7.76 -13.97
CA ILE A 42 19.94 -8.36 -12.75
C ILE A 42 19.84 -7.32 -11.66
N LYS A 43 20.87 -6.48 -11.47
CA LYS A 43 20.79 -5.32 -10.57
C LYS A 43 19.63 -4.40 -10.92
N GLN A 44 19.44 -4.12 -12.22
CA GLN A 44 18.32 -3.28 -12.67
C GLN A 44 16.97 -3.96 -12.40
N ALA A 45 16.83 -5.25 -12.69
CA ALA A 45 15.61 -6.00 -12.41
C ALA A 45 15.28 -6.02 -10.91
N MET A 46 16.27 -6.28 -10.04
CA MET A 46 16.11 -6.23 -8.59
C MET A 46 15.63 -4.85 -8.13
N GLN A 47 16.21 -3.77 -8.67
CA GLN A 47 15.76 -2.41 -8.34
C GLN A 47 14.31 -2.15 -8.75
N MET A 48 13.90 -2.62 -9.94
CA MET A 48 12.51 -2.50 -10.40
C MET A 48 11.53 -3.28 -9.50
N ILE A 49 11.90 -4.49 -9.10
CA ILE A 49 11.11 -5.32 -8.18
C ILE A 49 10.96 -4.62 -6.83
N VAL A 50 12.06 -4.09 -6.28
CA VAL A 50 12.05 -3.34 -5.02
C VAL A 50 11.14 -2.11 -5.10
N THR A 51 11.16 -1.37 -6.21
CA THR A 51 10.23 -0.25 -6.41
C THR A 51 8.77 -0.72 -6.49
N ALA A 52 8.51 -1.85 -7.15
CA ALA A 52 7.16 -2.42 -7.22
C ALA A 52 6.66 -2.85 -5.83
N LEU A 53 7.52 -3.43 -5.00
CA LEU A 53 7.21 -3.79 -3.61
C LEU A 53 6.84 -2.57 -2.75
N GLN A 54 7.47 -1.43 -2.97
CA GLN A 54 7.09 -0.18 -2.29
C GLN A 54 5.69 0.29 -2.71
N GLY A 55 5.36 0.18 -4.00
CA GLY A 55 4.02 0.47 -4.50
C GLY A 55 2.97 -0.47 -3.88
N GLN A 56 3.31 -1.74 -3.74
CA GLN A 56 2.48 -2.77 -3.11
C GLN A 56 2.21 -2.48 -1.62
N ASP A 57 3.24 -2.11 -0.84
CA ASP A 57 3.10 -1.70 0.57
C ASP A 57 2.15 -0.50 0.71
N ARG A 58 2.25 0.50 -0.20
CA ARG A 58 1.33 1.64 -0.22
C ARG A 58 -0.12 1.24 -0.51
N ILE A 59 -0.34 0.26 -1.39
CA ILE A 59 -1.69 -0.26 -1.69
C ILE A 59 -2.26 -0.96 -0.45
N GLU A 60 -1.46 -1.79 0.22
CA GLU A 60 -1.85 -2.46 1.46
C GLU A 60 -2.28 -1.45 2.55
N GLN A 61 -1.47 -0.42 2.79
CA GLN A 61 -1.78 0.63 3.77
C GLN A 61 -3.07 1.38 3.41
N ARG A 62 -3.24 1.74 2.12
CA ARG A 62 -4.47 2.40 1.64
C ARG A 62 -5.70 1.53 1.87
N CYS A 63 -5.62 0.23 1.58
CA CYS A 63 -6.73 -0.70 1.83
C CYS A 63 -7.09 -0.78 3.31
N HIS A 64 -6.12 -0.84 4.22
CA HIS A 64 -6.38 -0.80 5.67
C HIS A 64 -7.05 0.51 6.11
N ASN A 65 -6.54 1.65 5.64
CA ASN A 65 -7.10 2.97 5.96
C ASN A 65 -8.55 3.11 5.48
N MET A 66 -8.81 2.71 4.23
CA MET A 66 -10.17 2.71 3.69
C MET A 66 -11.09 1.76 4.47
N ALA A 67 -10.61 0.58 4.88
CA ALA A 67 -11.40 -0.36 5.66
C ALA A 67 -11.78 0.21 7.04
N LEU A 68 -10.86 0.94 7.68
CA LEU A 68 -11.10 1.63 8.95
C LEU A 68 -12.20 2.70 8.82
N ALA A 69 -12.05 3.61 7.86
CA ALA A 69 -13.01 4.68 7.63
C ALA A 69 -14.38 4.15 7.21
N VAL A 70 -14.45 3.14 6.32
CA VAL A 70 -15.72 2.50 5.94
C VAL A 70 -16.42 1.89 7.15
N ARG A 71 -15.67 1.34 8.12
CA ARG A 71 -16.24 0.89 9.40
C ARG A 71 -16.75 2.04 10.24
N GLN A 72 -16.06 3.18 10.28
CA GLN A 72 -16.52 4.38 10.98
C GLN A 72 -17.77 4.97 10.34
N PHE A 73 -17.84 5.06 9.00
CA PHE A 73 -19.03 5.46 8.26
C PHE A 73 -20.24 4.57 8.58
N ALA A 74 -20.02 3.26 8.73
CA ALA A 74 -21.09 2.33 9.08
C ALA A 74 -21.68 2.55 10.49
N LEU A 75 -21.01 3.30 11.35
CA LEU A 75 -21.46 3.65 12.71
C LEU A 75 -22.15 5.01 12.77
N LEU A 76 -22.06 5.82 11.71
CA LEU A 76 -22.67 7.14 11.69
C LEU A 76 -24.21 7.04 11.60
N PRO A 77 -24.93 7.93 12.31
CA PRO A 77 -26.37 8.04 12.13
C PRO A 77 -26.69 8.53 10.71
N PRO A 78 -27.88 8.20 10.16
CA PRO A 78 -28.31 8.69 8.84
C PRO A 78 -28.40 10.22 8.74
N THR A 79 -28.36 10.93 9.86
CA THR A 79 -28.40 12.39 9.97
C THR A 79 -27.02 13.03 10.18
N ALA A 80 -25.94 12.25 10.14
CA ALA A 80 -24.59 12.80 10.27
C ALA A 80 -24.32 13.80 9.13
N PRO A 81 -23.78 14.99 9.42
CA PRO A 81 -23.41 15.95 8.39
C PRO A 81 -22.18 15.46 7.63
N ASP A 82 -22.05 15.91 6.38
CA ASP A 82 -20.93 15.54 5.49
C ASP A 82 -19.56 15.85 6.10
N SER A 83 -19.46 16.91 6.91
CA SER A 83 -18.22 17.29 7.60
C SER A 83 -17.63 16.18 8.50
N VAL A 84 -18.48 15.30 9.06
CA VAL A 84 -18.00 14.17 9.88
C VAL A 84 -17.36 13.09 9.00
N TYR A 85 -17.84 12.94 7.76
CA TYR A 85 -17.22 12.03 6.79
C TYR A 85 -15.86 12.59 6.34
N ASP A 86 -15.79 13.90 6.09
CA ASP A 86 -14.54 14.59 5.74
C ASP A 86 -13.50 14.46 6.85
N GLU A 87 -13.88 14.68 8.12
CA GLU A 87 -12.98 14.50 9.28
C GLU A 87 -12.42 13.07 9.38
N ILE A 88 -13.26 12.06 9.14
CA ILE A 88 -12.81 10.66 9.10
C ILE A 88 -11.79 10.45 7.99
N TRP A 89 -12.02 11.03 6.82
CA TRP A 89 -11.12 10.95 5.66
C TRP A 89 -9.79 11.65 5.91
N GLU A 90 -9.82 12.86 6.45
CA GLU A 90 -8.64 13.64 6.81
C GLU A 90 -7.79 12.98 7.91
N SER A 91 -8.41 12.16 8.77
CA SER A 91 -7.70 11.42 9.81
C SER A 91 -6.84 10.26 9.29
N LEU A 92 -7.00 9.86 8.04
CA LEU A 92 -6.26 8.74 7.45
C LEU A 92 -4.83 9.16 7.09
N THR A 93 -3.84 8.52 7.71
CA THR A 93 -2.42 8.76 7.44
C THR A 93 -1.82 7.62 6.63
N LEU A 94 -1.01 7.93 5.62
CA LEU A 94 -0.11 6.96 5.00
C LEU A 94 1.22 6.98 5.76
N ASP A 95 1.66 5.83 6.24
CA ASP A 95 2.97 5.72 6.86
C ASP A 95 4.07 5.90 5.81
N GLU A 96 5.21 6.46 6.24
CA GLU A 96 6.42 6.40 5.44
C GLU A 96 6.81 4.91 5.27
N LEU A 97 7.17 4.52 4.04
CA LEU A 97 7.45 3.15 3.61
C LEU A 97 8.16 2.31 4.70
N ARG A 98 7.73 1.06 4.92
CA ARG A 98 8.29 0.14 5.93
C ARG A 98 9.81 -0.08 5.87
N VAL A 99 10.48 0.31 4.78
CA VAL A 99 11.93 0.19 4.60
C VAL A 99 12.55 1.59 4.43
N PRO A 100 13.21 2.14 5.45
CA PRO A 100 13.78 3.50 5.42
C PRO A 100 14.81 3.73 4.30
N ALA A 101 15.60 2.71 3.95
CA ALA A 101 16.60 2.76 2.87
C ALA A 101 15.99 2.96 1.47
N LEU A 102 14.67 2.78 1.36
CA LEU A 102 13.89 2.84 0.13
C LEU A 102 13.02 4.10 0.01
N SER A 103 12.98 4.91 1.08
CA SER A 103 12.16 6.14 1.16
C SER A 103 12.56 7.21 0.13
N GLY A 104 13.87 7.36 -0.16
CA GLY A 104 14.38 8.40 -1.07
C GLY A 104 14.10 8.19 -2.57
N ILE A 105 13.81 6.96 -3.00
CA ILE A 105 13.54 6.63 -4.41
C ILE A 105 12.07 6.90 -4.76
N ALA A 106 11.16 6.71 -3.80
CA ALA A 106 9.73 6.94 -3.99
C ALA A 106 9.32 8.41 -3.87
N ALA A 107 10.16 9.27 -3.29
CA ALA A 107 9.95 10.72 -3.24
C ALA A 107 10.04 11.41 -4.62
N HIS A 108 10.62 10.73 -5.62
CA HIS A 108 10.82 11.26 -6.99
C HIS A 108 9.81 10.73 -8.01
N GLN A 109 8.89 9.84 -7.63
CA GLN A 109 7.74 9.58 -8.50
C GLN A 109 6.82 10.79 -8.35
N SER A 110 6.83 11.67 -9.36
CA SER A 110 5.83 12.72 -9.49
C SER A 110 4.48 12.09 -9.24
N HIS A 111 3.78 12.56 -8.20
CA HIS A 111 2.38 12.31 -7.98
C HIS A 111 1.65 12.73 -9.27
N GLY A 112 1.52 11.82 -10.22
CA GLY A 112 0.65 11.96 -11.37
C GLY A 112 -0.74 11.74 -10.84
N ASP A 113 -1.43 12.85 -10.58
CA ASP A 113 -2.87 13.01 -10.41
C ASP A 113 -3.62 11.71 -10.14
N ALA A 114 -3.59 11.30 -8.89
CA ALA A 114 -4.78 10.75 -8.29
C ALA A 114 -5.20 11.74 -7.23
N GLU A 115 -5.83 12.84 -7.67
CA GLU A 115 -6.91 13.47 -6.91
C GLU A 115 -7.95 12.37 -6.63
N LEU A 116 -7.67 11.55 -5.63
CA LEU A 116 -8.70 10.82 -4.92
C LEU A 116 -9.09 11.74 -3.78
N PHE A 117 -9.92 12.73 -4.13
CA PHE A 117 -10.74 13.47 -3.18
C PHE A 117 -11.63 12.48 -2.42
#